data_AF-A0A1Y1M843-F1
#
_entry.id   AF-A0A1Y1M843-F1
#
_cell.length_a   1.000
_cell.length_b   1.000
_cell.length_c   1.000
_cell.angle_alpha   90.00
_cell.angle_beta   90.00
_cell.angle_gamma   90.00
#
_symmetry.space_group_name_H-M   'P 1'
#
loop_
_entity.id
_entity.type
_entity.pdbx_description
1 polymer ?
#
loop_
_entity_poly.entity_id
_entity_poly.type
_entity_poly.pdbx_seq_one_letter_code
_entity_poly.pdbx_strand_id
1 'polypeptide(L)'
;MCQLWLLIGAVIFYLSGSVDLLDNGLARTPPMGWLAWERFRCNTDCKNDPDNCISEKLFRTMTDLVVSQGYAAAGYEYINVDDCWLEKERGPRGQLMPDRQRFPSGMKSLSDYIHDKGLKFGIYQDFGNYTCAGYPGILGYLQLDADTFGSWDVDYVKLDGCYAHPSEMDRGYPEFGYYLNQTGKSMVYSCSWPVYQIYAGMQPNYSSIVHHCNLWRNFDDIQDSWDSVQSIIDYYGNNQDVIVPNGGPGHWNDPDMLIIGNFGLSYEQSKTQMAIWAILAAPLLMSVDLRTIRPEYKAILQNKKIIAVDQDPLGIQGRRIYKHKGIEIWSRPITPLFQNYFSYAIAFVNRRTDGTPSDVAVTLKELGLVSPTGYRVEDLYEDVDYGVLTSQTKIKVKVNPSGVVILRADVQPDFNRRVQIFTTPKTAFSPLNQVFQVRSNGFDFT
;
A
#
# COMPACT_ATOMS: atom_id res chain seq x y z
N MET A 1 77.58 6.33 -8.53
CA MET A 1 76.50 5.33 -8.60
C MET A 1 76.04 5.03 -7.18
N CYS A 2 74.90 5.56 -6.75
CA CYS A 2 74.19 5.03 -5.58
C CYS A 2 72.71 5.44 -5.73
N GLN A 3 71.87 4.50 -6.14
CA GLN A 3 70.44 4.69 -6.33
C GLN A 3 69.72 4.57 -4.98
N LEU A 4 68.93 5.60 -4.67
CA LEU A 4 67.93 5.61 -3.61
C LEU A 4 66.81 4.60 -3.92
N TRP A 5 66.49 3.72 -2.96
CA TRP A 5 65.26 2.92 -2.98
C TRP A 5 64.28 3.52 -1.97
N LEU A 6 63.18 4.09 -2.47
CA LEU A 6 62.02 4.51 -1.68
C LEU A 6 60.97 3.41 -1.77
N LEU A 7 60.74 2.71 -0.67
CA LEU A 7 59.64 1.76 -0.49
C LEU A 7 58.32 2.53 -0.32
N ILE A 8 57.42 2.43 -1.30
CA ILE A 8 56.04 2.91 -1.18
C ILE A 8 55.18 1.73 -0.73
N GLY A 9 54.75 1.75 0.52
CA GLY A 9 53.72 0.84 1.04
C GLY A 9 52.34 1.28 0.55
N ALA A 10 51.64 0.42 -0.19
CA ALA A 10 50.25 0.63 -0.56
C ALA A 10 49.34 0.30 0.63
N VAL A 11 48.70 1.32 1.20
CA VAL A 11 47.61 1.14 2.18
C VAL A 11 46.33 0.94 1.39
N ILE A 12 45.81 -0.29 1.39
CA ILE A 12 44.48 -0.59 0.86
C ILE A 12 43.46 -0.16 1.93
N PHE A 13 42.78 0.96 1.68
CA PHE A 13 41.60 1.33 2.46
C PHE A 13 40.45 0.42 2.05
N TYR A 14 40.11 -0.54 2.90
CA TYR A 14 38.79 -1.18 2.86
C TYR A 14 37.76 -0.12 3.29
N LEU A 15 37.05 0.45 2.32
CA LEU A 15 35.79 1.14 2.57
C LEU A 15 34.77 0.07 2.96
N SER A 16 34.68 -0.23 4.25
CA SER A 16 33.48 -0.79 4.84
C SER A 16 32.38 0.25 4.71
N GLY A 17 31.69 0.23 3.57
CA GLY A 17 30.42 0.95 3.44
C GLY A 17 29.47 0.41 4.48
N SER A 18 28.98 1.30 5.34
CA SER A 18 27.77 1.04 6.11
C SER A 18 26.69 0.67 5.10
N VAL A 19 26.26 -0.59 5.10
CA VAL A 19 25.10 -1.00 4.33
C VAL A 19 23.91 -0.40 5.07
N ASP A 20 23.43 0.73 4.59
CA ASP A 20 22.18 1.32 5.09
C ASP A 20 21.07 0.30 4.83
N LEU A 21 20.58 -0.34 5.88
CA LEU A 21 19.48 -1.29 5.77
C LEU A 21 18.19 -0.53 5.41
N LEU A 22 17.54 -1.06 4.36
CA LEU A 22 16.29 -0.72 3.69
C LEU A 22 16.07 0.66 3.04
N ASP A 23 17.10 1.48 2.78
CA ASP A 23 16.98 2.43 1.65
C ASP A 23 17.26 1.71 0.32
N ASN A 24 16.46 0.67 0.02
CA ASN A 24 16.69 -0.23 -1.11
C ASN A 24 16.26 0.35 -2.47
N GLY A 25 15.84 1.61 -2.53
CA GLY A 25 15.41 2.29 -3.75
C GLY A 25 14.01 1.95 -4.24
N LEU A 26 13.30 1.02 -3.59
CA LEU A 26 11.99 0.51 -4.02
C LEU A 26 10.83 1.18 -3.28
N ALA A 27 9.61 0.86 -3.72
CA ALA A 27 8.35 1.33 -3.13
C ALA A 27 8.33 2.86 -2.89
N ARG A 28 8.88 3.66 -3.81
CA ARG A 28 8.88 5.14 -3.68
C ARG A 28 7.49 5.75 -3.78
N THR A 29 6.56 5.02 -4.36
CA THR A 29 5.11 5.17 -4.22
C THR A 29 4.53 3.85 -3.70
N PRO A 30 3.30 3.82 -3.16
CA PRO A 30 2.69 2.58 -2.68
C PRO A 30 2.66 1.50 -3.77
N PRO A 31 3.03 0.24 -3.48
CA PRO A 31 2.99 -0.82 -4.49
C PRO A 31 1.58 -1.05 -5.06
N MET A 32 1.48 -1.25 -6.38
CA MET A 32 0.24 -1.59 -7.06
C MET A 32 0.36 -2.96 -7.73
N GLY A 33 -0.59 -3.86 -7.49
CA GLY A 33 -0.51 -5.20 -8.07
C GLY A 33 -1.74 -6.06 -7.83
N TRP A 34 -1.55 -7.36 -7.94
CA TRP A 34 -2.55 -8.38 -7.69
C TRP A 34 -1.98 -9.43 -6.72
N LEU A 35 -2.76 -9.83 -5.72
CA LEU A 35 -2.39 -10.79 -4.68
C LEU A 35 -3.50 -11.84 -4.55
N ALA A 36 -3.14 -13.13 -4.44
CA ALA A 36 -4.10 -14.23 -4.55
C ALA A 36 -5.02 -14.43 -3.33
N TRP A 37 -4.62 -13.98 -2.13
CA TRP A 37 -5.16 -14.46 -0.85
C TRP A 37 -6.65 -14.26 -0.68
N GLU A 38 -7.17 -13.03 -0.73
CA GLU A 38 -8.56 -12.77 -0.32
C GLU A 38 -9.57 -13.55 -1.18
N ARG A 39 -9.32 -13.63 -2.49
CA ARG A 39 -10.27 -14.22 -3.44
C ARG A 39 -10.09 -15.73 -3.60
N PHE A 40 -8.85 -16.21 -3.64
CA PHE A 40 -8.53 -17.61 -3.97
C PHE A 40 -8.10 -18.44 -2.76
N ARG A 41 -7.71 -17.78 -1.66
CA ARG A 41 -7.40 -18.38 -0.35
C ARG A 41 -6.43 -19.56 -0.51
N CYS A 42 -6.58 -20.58 0.32
CA CYS A 42 -5.79 -21.81 0.28
C CYS A 42 -6.45 -22.92 -0.56
N ASN A 43 -7.10 -22.59 -1.68
CA ASN A 43 -7.70 -23.61 -2.55
C ASN A 43 -6.62 -24.44 -3.25
N THR A 44 -6.45 -25.69 -2.87
CA THR A 44 -5.42 -26.59 -3.44
C THR A 44 -6.02 -27.74 -4.25
N ASP A 45 -7.35 -27.80 -4.38
CA ASP A 45 -8.05 -28.86 -5.11
C ASP A 45 -8.09 -28.58 -6.62
N CYS A 46 -6.95 -28.69 -7.27
CA CYS A 46 -6.85 -28.52 -8.72
C CYS A 46 -7.51 -29.65 -9.53
N LYS A 47 -7.96 -30.73 -8.88
CA LYS A 47 -8.66 -31.81 -9.57
C LYS A 47 -10.11 -31.44 -9.82
N ASN A 48 -10.79 -30.92 -8.80
CA ASN A 48 -12.20 -30.56 -8.89
C ASN A 48 -12.42 -29.08 -9.21
N ASP A 49 -11.42 -28.23 -8.96
CA ASP A 49 -11.48 -26.78 -9.21
C ASP A 49 -10.20 -26.24 -9.90
N PRO A 50 -9.88 -26.75 -11.12
CA PRO A 50 -8.61 -26.47 -11.81
C PRO A 50 -8.42 -25.02 -12.26
N ASP A 51 -9.49 -24.22 -12.22
CA ASP A 51 -9.46 -22.83 -12.63
C ASP A 51 -9.26 -21.87 -11.45
N ASN A 52 -9.56 -22.29 -10.21
CA ASN A 52 -9.45 -21.41 -9.03
C ASN A 52 -8.44 -21.90 -7.98
N CYS A 53 -7.89 -23.11 -8.14
CA CYS A 53 -6.86 -23.58 -7.25
C CYS A 53 -5.56 -22.77 -7.40
N ILE A 54 -4.82 -22.62 -6.31
CA ILE A 54 -3.49 -22.00 -6.24
C ILE A 54 -2.51 -22.84 -7.06
N SER A 55 -2.25 -22.41 -8.29
CA SER A 55 -1.46 -23.15 -9.27
C SER A 55 -0.79 -22.20 -10.25
N GLU A 56 0.26 -22.68 -10.92
CA GLU A 56 0.96 -21.96 -11.98
C GLU A 56 -0.01 -21.45 -13.07
N LYS A 57 -1.05 -22.22 -13.41
CA LYS A 57 -2.07 -21.83 -14.38
C LYS A 57 -2.84 -20.58 -13.94
N LEU A 58 -3.22 -20.48 -12.66
CA LEU A 58 -3.92 -19.32 -12.11
C LEU A 58 -3.06 -18.06 -12.29
N PHE A 59 -1.81 -18.09 -11.84
CA PHE A 59 -0.92 -16.93 -11.89
C PHE A 59 -0.59 -16.50 -13.32
N ARG A 60 -0.33 -17.45 -14.23
CA ARG A 60 -0.13 -17.13 -15.67
C ARG A 60 -1.36 -16.45 -16.27
N THR A 61 -2.56 -16.95 -15.94
CA THR A 61 -3.82 -16.36 -16.42
C THR A 61 -4.02 -14.94 -15.89
N MET A 62 -3.79 -14.71 -14.60
CA MET A 62 -3.91 -13.38 -14.00
C MET A 62 -2.86 -12.41 -14.56
N THR A 63 -1.63 -12.88 -14.79
CA THR A 63 -0.57 -12.12 -15.45
C THR A 63 -1.01 -11.64 -16.84
N ASP A 64 -1.55 -12.54 -17.67
CA ASP A 64 -2.04 -12.19 -19.01
C ASP A 64 -3.19 -11.17 -18.95
N LEU A 65 -4.08 -11.28 -17.96
CA LEU A 65 -5.20 -10.35 -17.79
C LEU A 65 -4.76 -8.99 -17.26
N VAL A 66 -3.80 -8.94 -16.33
CA VAL A 66 -3.24 -7.66 -15.87
C VAL A 66 -2.70 -6.85 -17.04
N VAL A 67 -2.01 -7.49 -17.99
CA VAL A 67 -1.53 -6.84 -19.21
C VAL A 67 -2.67 -6.54 -20.19
N SER A 68 -3.37 -7.57 -20.66
CA SER A 68 -4.33 -7.47 -21.77
C SER A 68 -5.57 -6.64 -21.44
N GLN A 69 -5.93 -6.54 -20.15
CA GLN A 69 -7.09 -5.76 -19.69
C GLN A 69 -6.71 -4.33 -19.24
N GLY A 70 -5.44 -3.94 -19.36
CA GLY A 70 -4.98 -2.56 -19.13
C GLY A 70 -4.65 -2.20 -17.68
N TYR A 71 -4.58 -3.17 -16.76
CA TYR A 71 -4.19 -2.92 -15.37
C TYR A 71 -2.70 -2.53 -15.30
N ALA A 72 -1.84 -3.21 -16.05
CA ALA A 72 -0.44 -2.84 -16.19
C ALA A 72 -0.28 -1.38 -16.66
N ALA A 73 -1.07 -0.98 -17.67
CA ALA A 73 -1.09 0.39 -18.19
C ALA A 73 -1.67 1.43 -17.19
N ALA A 74 -2.39 0.98 -16.17
CA ALA A 74 -2.87 1.82 -15.07
C ALA A 74 -1.88 1.87 -13.89
N GLY A 75 -0.83 1.04 -13.89
CA GLY A 75 0.23 1.03 -12.87
C GLY A 75 0.33 -0.26 -12.05
N TYR A 76 -0.59 -1.22 -12.20
CA TYR A 76 -0.53 -2.50 -11.48
C TYR A 76 0.58 -3.39 -12.05
N GLU A 77 1.69 -3.53 -11.33
CA GLU A 77 2.89 -4.20 -11.84
C GLU A 77 3.26 -5.50 -11.10
N TYR A 78 2.78 -5.73 -9.87
CA TYR A 78 3.12 -6.94 -9.10
C TYR A 78 2.09 -8.06 -9.28
N ILE A 79 2.56 -9.30 -9.42
CA ILE A 79 1.78 -10.55 -9.34
C ILE A 79 2.29 -11.36 -8.14
N ASN A 80 1.53 -11.35 -7.06
CA ASN A 80 1.95 -11.88 -5.77
C ASN A 80 1.27 -13.23 -5.47
N VAL A 81 2.09 -14.26 -5.33
CA VAL A 81 1.70 -15.55 -4.76
C VAL A 81 1.61 -15.40 -3.24
N ASP A 82 0.49 -15.83 -2.66
CA ASP A 82 0.30 -15.89 -1.21
C ASP A 82 0.52 -17.32 -0.66
N ASP A 83 0.02 -17.64 0.53
CA ASP A 83 0.20 -18.96 1.15
C ASP A 83 -0.27 -20.13 0.25
N CYS A 84 0.10 -21.35 0.63
CA CYS A 84 -0.30 -22.62 0.03
C CYS A 84 0.33 -22.95 -1.32
N TRP A 85 1.41 -22.28 -1.73
CA TRP A 85 2.18 -22.63 -2.94
C TRP A 85 3.16 -23.81 -2.76
N LEU A 86 3.48 -24.15 -1.52
CA LEU A 86 4.50 -25.12 -1.13
C LEU A 86 4.01 -26.58 -1.19
N GLU A 87 4.95 -27.52 -1.31
CA GLU A 87 4.83 -28.88 -0.78
C GLU A 87 4.66 -28.87 0.75
N LYS A 88 4.11 -29.94 1.32
CA LYS A 88 3.96 -30.07 2.79
C LYS A 88 5.28 -30.29 3.53
N GLU A 89 6.33 -30.66 2.82
CA GLU A 89 7.66 -30.90 3.38
C GLU A 89 8.73 -30.16 2.56
N ARG A 90 9.77 -29.70 3.25
CA ARG A 90 10.99 -29.18 2.62
C ARG A 90 11.72 -30.29 1.87
N GLY A 91 12.51 -29.91 0.87
CA GLY A 91 13.35 -30.85 0.16
C GLY A 91 14.49 -31.42 1.02
N PRO A 92 15.23 -32.44 0.53
CA PRO A 92 16.28 -33.12 1.31
C PRO A 92 17.43 -32.25 1.81
N ARG A 93 17.62 -31.04 1.26
CA ARG A 93 18.64 -30.07 1.71
C ARG A 93 18.02 -28.91 2.50
N GLY A 94 16.77 -29.06 2.96
CA GLY A 94 16.04 -28.02 3.69
C GLY A 94 15.43 -26.93 2.82
N GLN A 95 15.57 -26.99 1.50
CA GLN A 95 15.04 -25.96 0.60
C GLN A 95 13.51 -26.01 0.49
N LEU A 96 12.88 -24.84 0.35
CA LEU A 96 11.47 -24.73 -0.01
C LEU A 96 11.21 -25.39 -1.37
N MET A 97 10.09 -26.10 -1.49
CA MET A 97 9.68 -26.80 -2.70
C MET A 97 8.29 -26.31 -3.08
N PRO A 98 8.09 -25.71 -4.28
CA PRO A 98 6.74 -25.49 -4.77
C PRO A 98 6.06 -26.84 -5.00
N ASP A 99 4.76 -26.90 -4.80
CA ASP A 99 3.96 -28.10 -5.05
C ASP A 99 4.14 -28.58 -6.49
N ARG A 100 4.62 -29.81 -6.66
CA ARG A 100 5.03 -30.35 -7.97
C ARG A 100 3.87 -30.58 -8.93
N GLN A 101 2.65 -30.76 -8.42
CA GLN A 101 1.48 -30.95 -9.26
C GLN A 101 0.90 -29.60 -9.71
N ARG A 102 0.91 -28.62 -8.82
CA ARG A 102 0.29 -27.30 -9.06
C ARG A 102 1.24 -26.30 -9.71
N PHE A 103 2.54 -26.46 -9.50
CA PHE A 103 3.62 -25.65 -10.09
C PHE A 103 4.69 -26.54 -10.74
N PRO A 104 4.32 -27.36 -11.76
CA PRO A 104 5.20 -28.36 -12.34
C PRO A 104 6.47 -27.77 -12.98
N SER A 105 6.42 -26.51 -13.43
CA SER A 105 7.58 -25.82 -14.02
C SER A 105 8.48 -25.15 -12.97
N GLY A 106 8.06 -25.10 -11.71
CA GLY A 106 8.76 -24.41 -10.62
C GLY A 106 8.61 -22.88 -10.63
N MET A 107 8.99 -22.25 -9.51
CA MET A 107 8.77 -20.82 -9.27
C MET A 107 9.64 -19.91 -10.15
N LYS A 108 10.87 -20.31 -10.48
CA LYS A 108 11.72 -19.56 -11.41
C LYS A 108 11.05 -19.41 -12.78
N SER A 109 10.45 -20.47 -13.31
CA SER A 109 9.75 -20.44 -14.60
C SER A 109 8.51 -19.53 -14.58
N LEU A 110 7.79 -19.50 -13.44
CA LEU A 110 6.68 -18.56 -13.26
C LEU A 110 7.18 -17.11 -13.18
N SER A 111 8.27 -16.87 -12.45
CA SER A 111 8.94 -15.56 -12.37
C SER A 111 9.35 -15.07 -13.77
N ASP A 112 10.07 -15.90 -14.54
CA ASP A 112 10.48 -15.60 -15.91
C ASP A 112 9.29 -15.23 -16.80
N TYR A 113 8.18 -15.96 -16.70
CA TYR A 113 6.98 -15.65 -17.47
C TYR A 113 6.38 -14.30 -17.11
N ILE A 114 6.36 -13.95 -15.83
CA ILE A 114 5.83 -12.68 -15.34
C ILE A 114 6.73 -11.52 -15.82
N HIS A 115 8.05 -11.71 -15.77
CA HIS A 115 9.03 -10.73 -16.28
C HIS A 115 8.96 -10.55 -17.79
N ASP A 116 8.76 -11.62 -18.56
CA ASP A 116 8.56 -11.56 -20.02
C ASP A 116 7.32 -10.73 -20.41
N LYS A 117 6.38 -10.55 -19.48
CA LYS A 117 5.19 -9.70 -19.64
C LYS A 117 5.38 -8.27 -19.14
N GLY A 118 6.59 -7.93 -18.67
CA GLY A 118 6.94 -6.63 -18.10
C GLY A 118 6.36 -6.38 -16.71
N LEU A 119 5.97 -7.44 -16.00
CA LEU A 119 5.44 -7.40 -14.64
C LEU A 119 6.50 -7.89 -13.65
N LYS A 120 6.20 -7.80 -12.35
CA LYS A 120 7.08 -8.16 -11.23
C LYS A 120 6.51 -9.33 -10.45
N PHE A 121 7.36 -10.27 -10.05
CA PHE A 121 6.95 -11.48 -9.36
C PHE A 121 7.09 -11.35 -7.84
N GLY A 122 5.99 -11.59 -7.12
CA GLY A 122 5.99 -11.63 -5.66
C GLY A 122 5.71 -13.01 -5.09
N ILE A 123 6.31 -13.30 -3.95
CA ILE A 123 6.17 -14.56 -3.22
C ILE A 123 5.83 -14.32 -1.75
N TYR A 124 5.19 -15.32 -1.14
CA TYR A 124 4.85 -15.34 0.27
C TYR A 124 5.74 -16.30 1.04
N GLN A 125 6.05 -15.91 2.26
CA GLN A 125 6.51 -16.83 3.27
C GLN A 125 6.09 -16.41 4.68
N ASP A 126 6.36 -17.24 5.68
CA ASP A 126 6.07 -16.97 7.09
C ASP A 126 7.36 -17.04 7.92
N PHE A 127 7.54 -16.08 8.83
CA PHE A 127 8.67 -16.04 9.75
C PHE A 127 8.78 -17.29 10.61
N GLY A 128 7.66 -17.85 11.07
CA GLY A 128 7.56 -18.93 12.06
C GLY A 128 7.92 -20.33 11.57
N ASN A 129 7.56 -21.34 12.37
CA ASN A 129 7.81 -22.75 12.05
C ASN A 129 6.95 -23.26 10.88
N TYR A 130 5.76 -22.68 10.74
CA TYR A 130 4.81 -23.00 9.68
C TYR A 130 4.16 -21.71 9.18
N THR A 131 3.71 -21.71 7.94
CA THR A 131 2.78 -20.72 7.43
C THR A 131 1.44 -20.82 8.14
N CYS A 132 0.60 -19.79 8.05
CA CYS A 132 -0.73 -19.81 8.65
C CYS A 132 -1.59 -21.01 8.19
N ALA A 133 -1.42 -21.50 6.95
CA ALA A 133 -2.09 -22.70 6.44
C ALA A 133 -1.33 -24.02 6.72
N GLY A 134 -0.29 -23.99 7.56
CA GLY A 134 0.44 -25.16 8.00
C GLY A 134 1.43 -25.74 6.98
N TYR A 135 1.97 -24.91 6.09
CA TYR A 135 3.11 -25.28 5.22
C TYR A 135 4.45 -24.93 5.90
N PRO A 136 5.60 -25.42 5.45
CA PRO A 136 6.88 -25.12 6.10
C PRO A 136 7.21 -23.61 6.14
N GLY A 137 7.45 -23.04 7.33
CA GLY A 137 7.88 -21.65 7.53
C GLY A 137 9.42 -21.51 7.62
N ILE A 138 9.96 -20.29 7.70
CA ILE A 138 11.41 -20.03 7.54
C ILE A 138 12.28 -20.20 8.78
N LEU A 139 11.74 -20.37 10.00
CA LEU A 139 12.58 -20.51 11.19
C LEU A 139 13.64 -21.63 11.01
N GLY A 140 14.92 -21.26 11.20
CA GLY A 140 16.06 -22.15 10.98
C GLY A 140 16.60 -22.18 9.54
N TYR A 141 15.95 -21.50 8.59
CA TYR A 141 16.28 -21.50 7.16
C TYR A 141 16.36 -20.09 6.54
N LEU A 142 16.37 -19.02 7.34
CA LEU A 142 16.26 -17.63 6.88
C LEU A 142 17.19 -17.31 5.69
N GLN A 143 18.49 -17.61 5.81
CA GLN A 143 19.46 -17.35 4.73
C GLN A 143 19.19 -18.21 3.50
N LEU A 144 18.94 -19.51 3.69
CA LEU A 144 18.68 -20.44 2.59
C LEU A 144 17.45 -20.03 1.77
N ASP A 145 16.39 -19.59 2.45
CA ASP A 145 15.14 -19.20 1.81
C ASP A 145 15.28 -17.84 1.11
N ALA A 146 16.01 -16.89 1.70
CA ALA A 146 16.38 -15.65 1.03
C ALA A 146 17.19 -15.91 -0.25
N ASP A 147 18.24 -16.74 -0.19
CA ASP A 147 19.04 -17.14 -1.35
C ASP A 147 18.20 -17.85 -2.41
N THR A 148 17.23 -18.67 -1.99
CA THR A 148 16.27 -19.33 -2.89
C THR A 148 15.43 -18.29 -3.64
N PHE A 149 14.87 -17.29 -2.95
CA PHE A 149 14.09 -16.22 -3.59
C PHE A 149 14.94 -15.36 -4.53
N GLY A 150 16.20 -15.07 -4.15
CA GLY A 150 17.16 -14.40 -5.03
C GLY A 150 17.42 -15.21 -6.29
N SER A 151 17.62 -16.53 -6.17
CA SER A 151 17.83 -17.43 -7.31
C SER A 151 16.61 -17.57 -8.23
N TRP A 152 15.41 -17.34 -7.70
CA TRP A 152 14.15 -17.32 -8.44
C TRP A 152 13.81 -15.97 -9.06
N ASP A 153 14.68 -14.97 -8.86
CA ASP A 153 14.51 -13.60 -9.34
C ASP A 153 13.20 -12.94 -8.83
N VAL A 154 12.86 -13.22 -7.56
CA VAL A 154 11.69 -12.62 -6.91
C VAL A 154 11.89 -11.10 -6.76
N ASP A 155 10.84 -10.31 -6.96
CA ASP A 155 10.84 -8.84 -6.83
C ASP A 155 10.12 -8.34 -5.57
N TYR A 156 9.29 -9.18 -4.95
CA TYR A 156 8.47 -8.83 -3.79
C TYR A 156 8.36 -10.03 -2.84
N VAL A 157 8.58 -9.83 -1.54
CA VAL A 157 8.41 -10.87 -0.51
C VAL A 157 7.45 -10.37 0.56
N LYS A 158 6.33 -11.07 0.74
CA LYS A 158 5.48 -10.95 1.93
C LYS A 158 5.99 -11.93 2.97
N LEU A 159 6.32 -11.45 4.17
CA LEU A 159 6.67 -12.29 5.31
C LEU A 159 5.61 -12.18 6.40
N ASP A 160 4.94 -13.29 6.66
CA ASP A 160 3.92 -13.46 7.69
C ASP A 160 4.51 -13.85 9.04
N GLY A 161 3.67 -14.06 10.06
CA GLY A 161 4.15 -14.28 11.43
C GLY A 161 3.41 -15.36 12.23
N CYS A 162 2.68 -16.27 11.59
CA CYS A 162 2.05 -17.38 12.29
C CYS A 162 3.11 -18.32 12.89
N TYR A 163 2.75 -19.06 13.94
CA TYR A 163 3.65 -20.05 14.57
C TYR A 163 5.04 -19.52 15.01
N ALA A 164 5.15 -18.22 15.25
CA ALA A 164 6.30 -17.54 15.84
C ALA A 164 5.88 -16.83 17.14
N HIS A 165 6.82 -16.63 18.08
CA HIS A 165 6.53 -15.80 19.24
C HIS A 165 6.70 -14.32 18.88
N PRO A 166 5.72 -13.43 19.15
CA PRO A 166 5.77 -12.02 18.75
C PRO A 166 6.99 -11.23 19.26
N SER A 167 7.59 -11.65 20.39
CA SER A 167 8.82 -11.06 20.92
C SER A 167 10.09 -11.40 20.12
N GLU A 168 10.04 -12.39 19.24
CA GLU A 168 11.17 -12.76 18.38
C GLU A 168 11.20 -11.95 17.08
N MET A 169 10.09 -11.29 16.74
CA MET A 169 9.92 -10.57 15.48
C MET A 169 10.84 -9.35 15.37
N ASP A 170 11.15 -8.68 16.50
CA ASP A 170 12.11 -7.57 16.58
C ASP A 170 13.53 -7.95 16.14
N ARG A 171 13.85 -9.25 16.19
CA ARG A 171 15.12 -9.80 15.70
C ARG A 171 14.95 -10.45 14.33
N GLY A 172 13.90 -11.26 14.18
CA GLY A 172 13.70 -12.14 13.03
C GLY A 172 13.39 -11.43 11.72
N TYR A 173 12.51 -10.43 11.75
CA TYR A 173 12.17 -9.68 10.54
C TYR A 173 13.35 -8.87 10.00
N PRO A 174 14.12 -8.13 10.84
CA PRO A 174 15.36 -7.50 10.40
C PRO A 174 16.42 -8.49 9.91
N GLU A 175 16.59 -9.63 10.59
CA GLU A 175 17.55 -10.67 10.17
C GLU A 175 17.21 -11.24 8.80
N PHE A 176 15.94 -11.53 8.52
CA PHE A 176 15.52 -11.98 7.20
C PHE A 176 15.71 -10.90 6.13
N GLY A 177 15.37 -9.64 6.43
CA GLY A 177 15.63 -8.50 5.55
C GLY A 177 17.11 -8.32 5.22
N TYR A 178 18.00 -8.57 6.19
CA TYR A 178 19.45 -8.60 5.95
C TYR A 178 19.85 -9.69 4.94
N TYR A 179 19.33 -10.91 5.08
CA TYR A 179 19.64 -11.98 4.12
C TYR A 179 19.05 -11.71 2.74
N LEU A 180 17.85 -11.14 2.63
CA LEU A 180 17.29 -10.69 1.34
C LEU A 180 18.24 -9.71 0.65
N ASN A 181 18.79 -8.74 1.38
CA ASN A 181 19.75 -7.80 0.84
C ASN A 181 21.08 -8.46 0.41
N GLN A 182 21.56 -9.46 1.14
CA GLN A 182 22.79 -10.20 0.80
C GLN A 182 22.68 -10.97 -0.53
N THR A 183 21.47 -11.28 -1.00
CA THR A 183 21.27 -11.91 -2.31
C THR A 183 21.72 -11.01 -3.47
N GLY A 184 21.80 -9.70 -3.25
CA GLY A 184 22.08 -8.70 -4.29
C GLY A 184 20.89 -8.40 -5.22
N LYS A 185 19.75 -9.07 -5.05
CA LYS A 185 18.51 -8.79 -5.77
C LYS A 185 17.65 -7.82 -4.97
N SER A 186 17.26 -6.71 -5.58
CA SER A 186 16.34 -5.75 -4.97
C SER A 186 14.94 -6.35 -4.88
N MET A 187 14.41 -6.49 -3.67
CA MET A 187 13.07 -7.01 -3.40
C MET A 187 12.29 -6.05 -2.50
N VAL A 188 11.03 -5.79 -2.84
CA VAL A 188 10.08 -5.14 -1.93
C VAL A 188 9.82 -6.10 -0.77
N TYR A 189 9.99 -5.64 0.47
CA TYR A 189 9.79 -6.46 1.66
C TYR A 189 8.56 -6.01 2.45
N SER A 190 7.51 -6.83 2.41
CA SER A 190 6.22 -6.62 3.06
C SER A 190 6.15 -7.44 4.35
N CYS A 191 5.96 -6.76 5.49
CA CYS A 191 6.09 -7.38 6.80
C CYS A 191 4.76 -7.43 7.55
N SER A 192 4.30 -8.61 7.96
CA SER A 192 3.17 -8.73 8.90
C SER A 192 3.57 -8.48 10.36
N TRP A 193 4.82 -8.09 10.64
CA TRP A 193 5.36 -7.92 11.99
C TRP A 193 4.45 -7.11 12.95
N PRO A 194 3.97 -5.90 12.62
CA PRO A 194 3.23 -5.09 13.59
C PRO A 194 1.92 -5.74 14.04
N VAL A 195 1.14 -6.34 13.13
CA VAL A 195 -0.17 -6.90 13.46
C VAL A 195 -0.07 -8.01 14.52
N TYR A 196 0.91 -8.92 14.43
CA TYR A 196 1.10 -9.97 15.42
C TYR A 196 1.53 -9.44 16.79
N GLN A 197 2.38 -8.40 16.82
CA GLN A 197 2.75 -7.75 18.08
C GLN A 197 1.57 -7.02 18.72
N ILE A 198 0.76 -6.32 17.91
CA ILE A 198 -0.45 -5.64 18.39
C ILE A 198 -1.42 -6.64 19.01
N TYR A 199 -1.64 -7.80 18.37
CA TYR A 199 -2.48 -8.87 18.93
C TYR A 199 -1.97 -9.43 20.25
N ALA A 200 -0.65 -9.44 20.44
CA ALA A 200 -0.03 -9.84 21.69
C ALA A 200 -0.04 -8.74 22.77
N GLY A 201 -0.65 -7.57 22.49
CA GLY A 201 -0.64 -6.43 23.40
C GLY A 201 0.72 -5.71 23.49
N MET A 202 1.63 -5.99 22.55
CA MET A 202 2.93 -5.34 22.44
C MET A 202 2.81 -4.04 21.63
N GLN A 203 3.73 -3.11 21.87
CA GLN A 203 3.86 -1.88 21.10
C GLN A 203 4.89 -2.06 19.99
N PRO A 204 4.51 -2.03 18.70
CA PRO A 204 5.46 -2.18 17.62
C PRO A 204 6.51 -1.06 17.60
N ASN A 205 7.76 -1.42 17.37
CA ASN A 205 8.83 -0.44 17.17
C ASN A 205 8.85 0.04 15.72
N TYR A 206 7.99 1.00 15.39
CA TYR A 206 7.88 1.55 14.03
C TYR A 206 9.19 2.14 13.49
N SER A 207 10.08 2.66 14.36
CA SER A 207 11.39 3.13 13.91
C SER A 207 12.25 2.00 13.33
N SER A 208 12.16 0.80 13.92
CA SER A 208 12.87 -0.39 13.41
C SER A 208 12.17 -0.93 12.17
N ILE A 209 10.83 -1.00 12.19
CA ILE A 209 10.04 -1.48 11.06
C ILE A 209 10.29 -0.62 9.81
N VAL A 210 10.28 0.72 9.92
CA VAL A 210 10.60 1.64 8.81
C VAL A 210 12.00 1.38 8.25
N HIS A 211 12.96 1.01 9.10
CA HIS A 211 14.34 0.73 8.67
C HIS A 211 14.51 -0.66 8.03
N HIS A 212 13.51 -1.53 8.11
CA HIS A 212 13.64 -2.93 7.73
C HIS A 212 12.51 -3.49 6.85
N CYS A 213 11.43 -2.74 6.61
CA CYS A 213 10.28 -3.16 5.81
C CYS A 213 9.83 -2.06 4.85
N ASN A 214 9.53 -2.40 3.60
CA ASN A 214 9.01 -1.44 2.62
C ASN A 214 7.53 -1.13 2.83
N LEU A 215 6.82 -2.06 3.46
CA LEU A 215 5.44 -1.89 3.91
C LEU A 215 5.14 -2.90 5.01
N TRP A 216 4.09 -2.63 5.79
CA TRP A 216 3.72 -3.52 6.89
C TRP A 216 2.21 -3.54 7.17
N ARG A 217 1.70 -4.73 7.49
CA ARG A 217 0.31 -4.91 7.91
C ARG A 217 0.15 -4.48 9.36
N ASN A 218 -0.76 -3.54 9.61
CA ASN A 218 -1.03 -2.99 10.95
C ASN A 218 -2.19 -3.67 11.67
N PHE A 219 -3.12 -4.29 10.94
CA PHE A 219 -4.42 -4.70 11.46
C PHE A 219 -4.94 -5.98 10.80
N ASP A 220 -6.13 -6.41 11.22
CA ASP A 220 -6.83 -7.62 10.79
C ASP A 220 -6.87 -7.83 9.29
N ASP A 221 -6.85 -9.11 8.90
CA ASP A 221 -7.07 -9.53 7.52
C ASP A 221 -8.42 -9.04 7.02
N ILE A 222 -8.39 -8.39 5.86
CA ILE A 222 -9.60 -8.01 5.16
C ILE A 222 -10.38 -9.25 4.73
N GLN A 223 -11.69 -9.19 4.92
CA GLN A 223 -12.64 -10.18 4.46
C GLN A 223 -13.57 -9.53 3.43
N ASP A 224 -14.15 -10.34 2.53
CA ASP A 224 -15.13 -9.89 1.54
C ASP A 224 -16.46 -9.46 2.17
N SER A 225 -16.44 -8.36 2.93
CA SER A 225 -17.60 -7.77 3.56
C SER A 225 -17.40 -6.28 3.81
N TRP A 226 -18.50 -5.53 3.76
CA TRP A 226 -18.48 -4.12 4.11
C TRP A 226 -18.04 -3.89 5.57
N ASP A 227 -18.45 -4.76 6.50
CA ASP A 227 -18.08 -4.66 7.91
C ASP A 227 -16.56 -4.72 8.12
N SER A 228 -15.86 -5.56 7.35
CA SER A 228 -14.39 -5.65 7.41
C SER A 228 -13.72 -4.38 6.86
N VAL A 229 -14.19 -3.84 5.73
CA VAL A 229 -13.71 -2.54 5.23
C VAL A 229 -13.98 -1.45 6.27
N GLN A 230 -15.15 -1.47 6.90
CA GLN A 230 -15.50 -0.51 7.93
C GLN A 230 -14.58 -0.57 9.15
N SER A 231 -14.27 -1.77 9.65
CA SER A 231 -13.40 -1.96 10.81
C SER A 231 -11.97 -1.48 10.54
N ILE A 232 -11.43 -1.73 9.33
CA ILE A 232 -10.12 -1.25 8.91
C ILE A 232 -10.11 0.29 8.86
N ILE A 233 -11.12 0.90 8.22
CA ILE A 233 -11.24 2.37 8.16
C ILE A 233 -11.29 2.97 9.57
N ASP A 234 -12.04 2.35 10.48
CA ASP A 234 -12.12 2.82 11.86
C ASP A 234 -10.81 2.62 12.62
N TYR A 235 -10.11 1.50 12.45
CA TYR A 235 -8.81 1.27 13.07
C TYR A 235 -7.79 2.34 12.64
N TYR A 236 -7.64 2.57 11.33
CA TYR A 236 -6.72 3.57 10.80
C TYR A 236 -7.10 4.99 11.24
N GLY A 237 -8.39 5.32 11.25
CA GLY A 237 -8.88 6.63 11.66
C GLY A 237 -8.82 6.87 13.17
N ASN A 238 -8.93 5.82 14.00
CA ASN A 238 -8.85 5.92 15.46
C ASN A 238 -7.40 5.95 15.96
N ASN A 239 -6.46 5.34 15.21
CA ASN A 239 -5.04 5.22 15.58
C ASN A 239 -4.12 6.11 14.73
N GLN A 240 -4.68 7.07 13.96
CA GLN A 240 -3.96 7.88 12.99
C GLN A 240 -2.79 8.72 13.55
N ASP A 241 -2.81 9.07 14.85
CA ASP A 241 -1.70 9.81 15.48
C ASP A 241 -0.44 8.95 15.61
N VAL A 242 -0.61 7.64 15.72
CA VAL A 242 0.49 6.67 15.79
C VAL A 242 0.87 6.18 14.39
N ILE A 243 -0.10 5.90 13.53
CA ILE A 243 0.12 5.22 12.23
C ILE A 243 0.67 6.16 11.15
N VAL A 244 0.02 7.31 10.96
CA VAL A 244 0.28 8.21 9.82
C VAL A 244 1.73 8.71 9.75
N PRO A 245 2.41 9.07 10.87
CA PRO A 245 3.79 9.55 10.81
C PRO A 245 4.83 8.53 10.29
N ASN A 246 4.49 7.23 10.29
CA ASN A 246 5.43 6.18 9.88
C ASN A 246 5.36 5.86 8.38
N GLY A 247 4.32 6.33 7.67
CA GLY A 247 4.16 6.10 6.23
C GLY A 247 4.89 7.16 5.39
N GLY A 248 5.56 6.73 4.31
CA GLY A 248 6.25 7.61 3.37
C GLY A 248 6.98 6.86 2.26
N PRO A 249 7.65 7.58 1.33
CA PRO A 249 8.37 6.98 0.21
C PRO A 249 9.38 5.91 0.64
N GLY A 250 9.07 4.66 0.29
CA GLY A 250 9.87 3.47 0.62
C GLY A 250 9.38 2.66 1.81
N HIS A 251 8.39 3.15 2.58
CA HIS A 251 7.93 2.54 3.83
C HIS A 251 6.43 2.86 4.10
N TRP A 252 5.51 1.93 3.82
CA TRP A 252 4.06 2.19 3.81
C TRP A 252 3.27 1.42 4.88
N ASN A 253 2.22 2.03 5.42
CA ASN A 253 1.22 1.28 6.18
C ASN A 253 0.32 0.51 5.21
N ASP A 254 0.04 -0.76 5.52
CA ASP A 254 -0.76 -1.66 4.68
C ASP A 254 -2.10 -1.99 5.36
N PRO A 255 -3.22 -1.40 4.91
CA PRO A 255 -4.57 -1.72 5.35
C PRO A 255 -5.15 -2.99 4.71
N ASP A 256 -4.31 -3.81 4.06
CA ASP A 256 -4.64 -5.03 3.34
C ASP A 256 -5.29 -4.79 1.96
N MET A 257 -5.58 -5.88 1.26
CA MET A 257 -5.97 -5.93 -0.16
C MET A 257 -7.24 -5.15 -0.52
N LEU A 258 -7.36 -4.81 -1.80
CA LEU A 258 -8.60 -4.35 -2.43
C LEU A 258 -9.48 -5.56 -2.80
N ILE A 259 -10.73 -5.56 -2.32
CA ILE A 259 -11.74 -6.63 -2.58
C ILE A 259 -12.80 -6.20 -3.63
N ILE A 260 -12.48 -5.13 -4.36
CA ILE A 260 -13.35 -4.50 -5.36
C ILE A 260 -13.61 -5.49 -6.51
N GLY A 261 -14.88 -5.82 -6.73
CA GLY A 261 -15.31 -6.73 -7.77
C GLY A 261 -15.50 -8.18 -7.31
N ASN A 262 -15.28 -8.47 -6.02
CA ASN A 262 -15.71 -9.72 -5.39
C ASN A 262 -17.22 -9.69 -5.09
N PHE A 263 -17.66 -10.27 -3.97
CA PHE A 263 -19.07 -10.56 -3.71
C PHE A 263 -19.67 -9.69 -2.59
N GLY A 264 -18.86 -9.24 -1.65
CA GLY A 264 -19.31 -8.60 -0.41
C GLY A 264 -19.50 -7.09 -0.47
N LEU A 265 -18.97 -6.43 -1.50
CA LEU A 265 -19.10 -4.97 -1.67
C LEU A 265 -20.11 -4.58 -2.76
N SER A 266 -21.03 -3.69 -2.39
CA SER A 266 -21.83 -2.93 -3.35
C SER A 266 -20.93 -2.02 -4.21
N TYR A 267 -21.51 -1.46 -5.28
CA TYR A 267 -20.80 -0.49 -6.13
C TYR A 267 -20.34 0.74 -5.32
N GLU A 268 -21.20 1.29 -4.45
CA GLU A 268 -20.86 2.44 -3.60
C GLU A 268 -19.79 2.10 -2.57
N GLN A 269 -19.85 0.91 -1.96
CA GLN A 269 -18.84 0.45 -1.00
C GLN A 269 -17.48 0.22 -1.67
N SER A 270 -17.48 -0.26 -2.91
CA SER A 270 -16.27 -0.42 -3.72
C SER A 270 -15.64 0.94 -4.07
N LYS A 271 -16.46 1.94 -4.43
CA LYS A 271 -15.99 3.32 -4.61
C LYS A 271 -15.34 3.85 -3.32
N THR A 272 -15.97 3.58 -2.17
CA THR A 272 -15.47 3.98 -0.85
C THR A 272 -14.13 3.33 -0.50
N GLN A 273 -13.97 2.02 -0.73
CA GLN A 273 -12.70 1.33 -0.47
C GLN A 273 -11.56 1.96 -1.28
N MET A 274 -11.72 2.09 -2.60
CA MET A 274 -10.68 2.67 -3.46
C MET A 274 -10.32 4.11 -3.05
N ALA A 275 -11.33 4.94 -2.74
CA ALA A 275 -11.11 6.31 -2.34
C ALA A 275 -10.35 6.42 -1.01
N ILE A 276 -10.71 5.61 -0.01
CA ILE A 276 -10.04 5.65 1.29
C ILE A 276 -8.64 5.05 1.23
N TRP A 277 -8.42 3.96 0.50
CA TRP A 277 -7.07 3.42 0.30
C TRP A 277 -6.15 4.46 -0.36
N ALA A 278 -6.65 5.17 -1.39
CA ALA A 278 -5.90 6.26 -2.01
C ALA A 278 -5.64 7.43 -1.04
N ILE A 279 -6.59 7.79 -0.17
CA ILE A 279 -6.35 8.82 0.87
C ILE A 279 -5.32 8.34 1.89
N LEU A 280 -5.28 7.04 2.21
CA LEU A 280 -4.34 6.45 3.16
C LEU A 280 -2.94 6.23 2.59
N ALA A 281 -2.70 6.49 1.30
CA ALA A 281 -1.45 6.12 0.62
C ALA A 281 -1.13 4.63 0.78
N ALA A 282 -2.18 3.80 0.65
CA ALA A 282 -2.10 2.37 0.84
C ALA A 282 -1.59 1.65 -0.41
N PRO A 283 -0.95 0.48 -0.29
CA PRO A 283 -0.76 -0.39 -1.44
C PRO A 283 -2.09 -0.70 -2.14
N LEU A 284 -2.13 -0.61 -3.46
CA LEU A 284 -3.30 -1.00 -4.26
C LEU A 284 -3.11 -2.43 -4.77
N LEU A 285 -3.20 -3.39 -3.85
CA LEU A 285 -3.08 -4.81 -4.14
C LEU A 285 -4.47 -5.42 -4.35
N MET A 286 -4.85 -5.63 -5.60
CA MET A 286 -6.13 -6.26 -5.96
C MET A 286 -6.13 -7.73 -5.57
N SER A 287 -7.22 -8.22 -4.98
CA SER A 287 -7.46 -9.66 -4.85
C SER A 287 -8.85 -9.98 -5.38
N VAL A 288 -8.95 -10.18 -6.69
CA VAL A 288 -10.20 -10.41 -7.43
C VAL A 288 -9.96 -11.30 -8.65
N ASP A 289 -10.99 -12.00 -9.10
CA ASP A 289 -10.93 -12.78 -10.34
C ASP A 289 -11.07 -11.88 -11.58
N LEU A 290 -9.95 -11.59 -12.24
CA LEU A 290 -9.90 -10.71 -13.40
C LEU A 290 -10.58 -11.30 -14.65
N ARG A 291 -10.87 -12.62 -14.67
CA ARG A 291 -11.57 -13.26 -15.80
C ARG A 291 -13.04 -12.84 -15.87
N THR A 292 -13.63 -12.55 -14.71
CA THR A 292 -15.08 -12.34 -14.56
C THR A 292 -15.44 -11.02 -13.91
N ILE A 293 -14.46 -10.15 -13.63
CA ILE A 293 -14.72 -8.84 -13.03
C ILE A 293 -15.66 -8.01 -13.91
N ARG A 294 -16.70 -7.45 -13.30
CA ARG A 294 -17.68 -6.63 -14.01
C ARG A 294 -17.08 -5.28 -14.44
N PRO A 295 -17.46 -4.73 -15.61
CA PRO A 295 -16.86 -3.51 -16.15
C PRO A 295 -16.88 -2.31 -15.19
N GLU A 296 -17.95 -2.15 -14.41
CA GLU A 296 -18.10 -1.04 -13.48
C GLU A 296 -17.10 -1.11 -12.31
N TYR A 297 -16.69 -2.30 -11.86
CA TYR A 297 -15.67 -2.48 -10.82
C TYR A 297 -14.26 -2.38 -11.39
N LYS A 298 -14.05 -2.89 -12.61
CA LYS A 298 -12.81 -2.65 -13.36
C LYS A 298 -12.55 -1.15 -13.55
N ALA A 299 -13.58 -0.36 -13.85
CA ALA A 299 -13.46 1.09 -13.99
C ALA A 299 -13.03 1.79 -12.69
N ILE A 300 -13.50 1.32 -11.53
CA ILE A 300 -13.04 1.82 -10.21
C ILE A 300 -11.54 1.55 -10.06
N LEU A 301 -11.11 0.31 -10.28
CA LEU A 301 -9.71 -0.10 -10.13
C LEU A 301 -8.78 0.60 -11.11
N GLN A 302 -9.26 0.97 -12.31
CA GLN A 302 -8.46 1.65 -13.34
C GLN A 302 -8.64 3.17 -13.37
N ASN A 303 -9.31 3.76 -12.36
CA ASN A 303 -9.53 5.20 -12.32
C ASN A 303 -8.20 5.95 -12.13
N LYS A 304 -7.66 6.47 -13.24
CA LYS A 304 -6.37 7.18 -13.28
C LYS A 304 -6.32 8.42 -12.37
N LYS A 305 -7.46 9.11 -12.16
CA LYS A 305 -7.50 10.29 -11.29
C LYS A 305 -7.27 9.91 -9.83
N ILE A 306 -7.88 8.80 -9.37
CA ILE A 306 -7.73 8.31 -8.00
C ILE A 306 -6.39 7.60 -7.80
N ILE A 307 -5.92 6.84 -8.80
CA ILE A 307 -4.56 6.28 -8.79
C ILE A 307 -3.52 7.40 -8.68
N ALA A 308 -3.70 8.55 -9.34
CA ALA A 308 -2.78 9.69 -9.20
C ALA A 308 -2.81 10.33 -7.79
N VAL A 309 -3.92 10.21 -7.05
CA VAL A 309 -3.95 10.59 -5.63
C VAL A 309 -3.13 9.59 -4.82
N ASP A 310 -3.36 8.30 -5.04
CA ASP A 310 -2.64 7.23 -4.35
C ASP A 310 -1.12 7.33 -4.54
N GLN A 311 -0.70 7.46 -5.80
CA GLN A 311 0.68 7.51 -6.27
C GLN A 311 1.32 8.91 -6.18
N ASP A 312 0.73 9.85 -5.43
CA ASP A 312 1.29 11.18 -5.27
C ASP A 312 2.72 11.13 -4.67
N PRO A 313 3.72 11.78 -5.29
CA PRO A 313 5.13 11.61 -4.94
C PRO A 313 5.53 12.22 -3.60
N LEU A 314 4.66 13.02 -2.95
CA LEU A 314 4.93 13.43 -1.56
C LEU A 314 4.89 12.25 -0.60
N GLY A 315 4.13 11.19 -0.95
CA GLY A 315 3.97 10.01 -0.10
C GLY A 315 3.37 10.30 1.27
N ILE A 316 2.69 11.44 1.44
CA ILE A 316 2.07 11.81 2.71
C ILE A 316 0.74 11.05 2.82
N GLN A 317 0.63 10.19 3.83
CA GLN A 317 -0.64 9.54 4.17
C GLN A 317 -1.65 10.56 4.71
N GLY A 318 -2.90 10.45 4.25
CA GLY A 318 -4.01 11.28 4.69
C GLY A 318 -4.59 10.90 6.06
N ARG A 319 -5.55 11.70 6.52
CA ARG A 319 -6.10 11.64 7.88
C ARG A 319 -7.62 11.80 7.87
N ARG A 320 -8.30 11.25 8.89
CA ARG A 320 -9.70 11.57 9.18
C ARG A 320 -9.77 12.91 9.91
N ILE A 321 -10.51 13.85 9.34
CA ILE A 321 -10.54 15.25 9.79
C ILE A 321 -11.89 15.62 10.42
N TYR A 322 -12.93 14.84 10.13
CA TYR A 322 -14.28 15.01 10.63
C TYR A 322 -14.96 13.66 10.82
N LYS A 323 -15.74 13.51 11.89
CA LYS A 323 -16.64 12.37 12.13
C LYS A 323 -17.85 12.82 12.96
N HIS A 324 -19.03 12.81 12.35
CA HIS A 324 -20.27 13.17 13.06
C HIS A 324 -21.50 12.59 12.34
N LYS A 325 -22.46 12.04 13.11
CA LYS A 325 -23.76 11.54 12.61
C LYS A 325 -23.65 10.61 11.37
N GLY A 326 -22.63 9.75 11.34
CA GLY A 326 -22.40 8.83 10.23
C GLY A 326 -21.76 9.48 8.99
N ILE A 327 -21.35 10.74 9.03
CA ILE A 327 -20.52 11.35 7.99
C ILE A 327 -19.09 11.46 8.48
N GLU A 328 -18.15 11.09 7.61
CA GLU A 328 -16.73 11.31 7.81
C GLU A 328 -16.15 12.12 6.66
N ILE A 329 -15.15 12.96 6.97
CA ILE A 329 -14.34 13.62 5.95
C ILE A 329 -12.88 13.25 6.20
N TRP A 330 -12.20 12.85 5.14
CA TRP A 330 -10.79 12.52 5.14
C TRP A 330 -10.04 13.42 4.16
N SER A 331 -8.80 13.76 4.48
CA SER A 331 -7.99 14.65 3.64
C SER A 331 -6.54 14.18 3.56
N ARG A 332 -5.99 14.22 2.34
CA ARG A 332 -4.60 13.90 2.03
C ARG A 332 -3.94 15.09 1.34
N PRO A 333 -2.83 15.66 1.86
CA PRO A 333 -2.01 16.61 1.14
C PRO A 333 -1.36 15.95 -0.07
N ILE A 334 -1.44 16.59 -1.24
CA ILE A 334 -0.89 16.10 -2.51
C ILE A 334 -0.23 17.25 -3.28
N THR A 335 0.48 16.91 -4.36
CA THR A 335 0.99 17.86 -5.35
C THR A 335 -0.13 18.41 -6.25
N PRO A 336 0.07 19.59 -6.88
CA PRO A 336 1.19 20.51 -6.72
C PRO A 336 1.19 21.25 -5.37
N LEU A 337 2.34 21.82 -5.00
CA LEU A 337 2.41 22.83 -3.93
C LEU A 337 2.63 24.20 -4.55
N PHE A 338 2.04 25.22 -3.96
CA PHE A 338 2.32 26.62 -4.29
C PHE A 338 2.69 27.39 -3.02
N GLN A 339 3.92 27.88 -2.98
CA GLN A 339 4.51 28.47 -1.76
C GLN A 339 4.43 27.50 -0.58
N ASN A 340 3.66 27.84 0.46
CA ASN A 340 3.46 27.02 1.66
C ASN A 340 2.09 26.31 1.67
N TYR A 341 1.37 26.28 0.54
CA TYR A 341 0.05 25.67 0.42
C TYR A 341 0.12 24.40 -0.43
N PHE A 342 -0.35 23.28 0.14
CA PHE A 342 -0.55 22.03 -0.58
C PHE A 342 -1.84 22.08 -1.41
N SER A 343 -1.91 21.27 -2.46
CA SER A 343 -3.16 20.72 -2.98
C SER A 343 -3.66 19.59 -2.08
N TYR A 344 -4.93 19.21 -2.21
CA TYR A 344 -5.52 18.18 -1.36
C TYR A 344 -6.42 17.23 -2.15
N ALA A 345 -6.41 15.95 -1.78
CA ALA A 345 -7.51 15.04 -2.05
C ALA A 345 -8.41 14.94 -0.80
N ILE A 346 -9.72 15.01 -0.98
CA ILE A 346 -10.70 15.07 0.11
C ILE A 346 -11.80 14.05 -0.15
N ALA A 347 -12.01 13.11 0.77
CA ALA A 347 -13.06 12.10 0.67
C ALA A 347 -14.16 12.36 1.69
N PHE A 348 -15.39 12.57 1.21
CA PHE A 348 -16.61 12.64 2.00
C PHE A 348 -17.27 11.27 2.02
N VAL A 349 -17.25 10.60 3.16
CA VAL A 349 -17.77 9.24 3.33
C VAL A 349 -19.06 9.26 4.12
N ASN A 350 -20.08 8.58 3.60
CA ASN A 350 -21.32 8.35 4.33
C ASN A 350 -21.33 6.93 4.91
N ARG A 351 -21.10 6.83 6.21
CA ARG A 351 -21.12 5.59 7.00
C ARG A 351 -22.53 5.10 7.33
N ARG A 352 -23.58 5.84 6.97
CA ARG A 352 -24.97 5.35 7.08
C ARG A 352 -25.22 4.26 6.05
N THR A 353 -26.06 3.30 6.41
CA THR A 353 -26.48 2.17 5.56
C THR A 353 -27.98 2.21 5.25
N ASP A 354 -28.65 3.32 5.57
CA ASP A 354 -30.08 3.51 5.47
C ASP A 354 -30.44 4.81 4.72
N GLY A 355 -31.71 4.91 4.31
CA GLY A 355 -32.29 6.15 3.82
C GLY A 355 -31.79 6.60 2.44
N THR A 356 -31.69 7.92 2.27
CA THR A 356 -31.33 8.61 1.03
C THR A 356 -29.93 9.22 1.11
N PRO A 357 -29.37 9.72 -0.01
CA PRO A 357 -28.08 10.40 0.01
C PRO A 357 -28.07 11.58 1.00
N SER A 358 -26.96 11.76 1.70
CA SER A 358 -26.78 12.83 2.68
C SER A 358 -26.14 14.06 2.03
N ASP A 359 -26.77 15.22 2.17
CA ASP A 359 -26.20 16.49 1.74
C ASP A 359 -25.17 16.96 2.79
N VAL A 360 -23.92 17.14 2.36
CA VAL A 360 -22.83 17.65 3.18
C VAL A 360 -22.40 18.99 2.62
N ALA A 361 -22.43 20.03 3.46
CA ALA A 361 -22.05 21.38 3.09
C ALA A 361 -20.98 21.90 4.05
N VAL A 362 -19.81 22.25 3.51
CA VAL A 362 -18.65 22.74 4.30
C VAL A 362 -17.91 23.81 3.51
N THR A 363 -17.30 24.77 4.19
CA THR A 363 -16.40 25.73 3.55
C THR A 363 -15.02 25.12 3.31
N LEU A 364 -14.30 25.61 2.30
CA LEU A 364 -12.91 25.20 2.09
C LEU A 364 -12.03 25.49 3.32
N LYS A 365 -12.27 26.62 4.02
CA LYS A 365 -11.58 26.95 5.27
C LYS A 365 -11.80 25.91 6.37
N GLU A 366 -13.01 25.37 6.48
CA GLU A 366 -13.34 24.31 7.43
C GLU A 366 -12.62 22.99 7.12
N LEU A 367 -12.32 22.76 5.84
CA LEU A 367 -11.48 21.67 5.35
C LEU A 367 -9.97 21.99 5.41
N GLY A 368 -9.55 23.10 6.03
CA GLY A 368 -8.13 23.48 6.11
C GLY A 368 -7.55 24.06 4.80
N LEU A 369 -8.37 24.26 3.77
CA LEU A 369 -7.98 24.84 2.49
C LEU A 369 -8.05 26.37 2.56
N VAL A 370 -6.91 26.99 2.87
CA VAL A 370 -6.82 28.42 3.23
C VAL A 370 -5.97 29.27 2.29
N SER A 371 -5.54 28.73 1.15
CA SER A 371 -4.81 29.52 0.15
C SER A 371 -5.61 30.77 -0.28
N PRO A 372 -5.00 31.96 -0.29
CA PRO A 372 -5.68 33.21 -0.67
C PRO A 372 -6.06 33.24 -2.16
N THR A 373 -5.38 32.46 -2.99
CA THR A 373 -5.63 32.32 -4.44
C THR A 373 -6.70 31.29 -4.76
N GLY A 374 -7.16 30.53 -3.76
CA GLY A 374 -8.16 29.48 -3.94
C GLY A 374 -7.62 28.17 -4.53
N TYR A 375 -8.55 27.27 -4.81
CA TYR A 375 -8.30 25.91 -5.27
C TYR A 375 -9.22 25.59 -6.44
N ARG A 376 -8.71 24.95 -7.50
CA ARG A 376 -9.56 24.34 -8.52
C ARG A 376 -10.02 23.00 -8.01
N VAL A 377 -11.33 22.80 -7.91
CA VAL A 377 -11.90 21.60 -7.28
C VAL A 377 -12.65 20.77 -8.32
N GLU A 378 -12.35 19.48 -8.41
CA GLU A 378 -13.05 18.52 -9.27
C GLU A 378 -13.42 17.24 -8.51
N ASP A 379 -14.47 16.56 -8.95
CA ASP A 379 -14.82 15.20 -8.55
C ASP A 379 -13.98 14.17 -9.35
N LEU A 380 -13.56 13.09 -8.68
CA LEU A 380 -12.69 12.08 -9.30
C LEU A 380 -13.44 10.83 -9.77
N TYR A 381 -14.70 10.66 -9.40
CA TYR A 381 -15.56 9.62 -9.95
C TYR A 381 -16.53 10.16 -11.00
N GLU A 382 -17.07 11.35 -10.75
CA GLU A 382 -18.03 12.01 -11.64
C GLU A 382 -17.33 13.10 -12.46
N ASP A 383 -17.83 13.40 -13.66
CA ASP A 383 -17.29 14.47 -14.52
C ASP A 383 -17.81 15.85 -14.07
N VAL A 384 -17.44 16.25 -12.85
CA VAL A 384 -17.88 17.49 -12.20
C VAL A 384 -16.66 18.36 -11.85
N ASP A 385 -16.53 19.50 -12.51
CA ASP A 385 -15.56 20.57 -12.17
C ASP A 385 -16.30 21.71 -11.47
N TYR A 386 -15.94 21.97 -10.22
CA TYR A 386 -16.51 23.05 -9.41
C TYR A 386 -15.84 24.41 -9.68
N GLY A 387 -14.80 24.45 -10.52
CA GLY A 387 -14.01 25.62 -10.82
C GLY A 387 -13.10 26.04 -9.67
N VAL A 388 -12.67 27.29 -9.68
CA VAL A 388 -11.80 27.85 -8.63
C VAL A 388 -12.65 28.37 -7.48
N LEU A 389 -12.49 27.76 -6.30
CA LEU A 389 -13.19 28.09 -5.07
C LEU A 389 -12.25 28.79 -4.08
N THR A 390 -12.76 29.76 -3.33
CA THR A 390 -12.01 30.44 -2.27
C THR A 390 -12.31 29.82 -0.91
N SER A 391 -11.51 30.16 0.10
CA SER A 391 -11.65 29.58 1.44
C SER A 391 -13.03 29.80 2.09
N GLN A 392 -13.78 30.84 1.68
CA GLN A 392 -15.12 31.14 2.19
C GLN A 392 -16.23 30.41 1.43
N THR A 393 -15.95 29.84 0.26
CA THR A 393 -16.96 29.16 -0.55
C THR A 393 -17.39 27.86 0.13
N LYS A 394 -18.70 27.66 0.28
CA LYS A 394 -19.28 26.39 0.72
C LYS A 394 -19.35 25.43 -0.46
N ILE A 395 -18.63 24.32 -0.38
CA ILE A 395 -18.85 23.17 -1.26
C ILE A 395 -20.01 22.34 -0.73
N LYS A 396 -20.85 21.84 -1.65
CA LYS A 396 -21.99 20.99 -1.35
C LYS A 396 -21.85 19.70 -2.13
N VAL A 397 -21.82 18.58 -1.43
CA VAL A 397 -21.77 17.24 -2.03
C VAL A 397 -22.91 16.40 -1.49
N LYS A 398 -23.41 15.49 -2.33
CA LYS A 398 -24.47 14.55 -1.98
C LYS A 398 -23.88 13.16 -1.97
N VAL A 399 -23.80 12.54 -0.79
CA VAL A 399 -23.09 11.27 -0.60
C VAL A 399 -24.07 10.13 -0.34
N ASN A 400 -24.09 9.14 -1.23
CA ASN A 400 -24.93 7.95 -1.12
C ASN A 400 -24.60 7.16 0.17
N PRO A 401 -25.58 6.46 0.80
CA PRO A 401 -25.30 5.57 1.92
C PRO A 401 -24.22 4.54 1.58
N SER A 402 -23.27 4.32 2.49
CA SER A 402 -22.05 3.51 2.31
C SER A 402 -21.12 3.95 1.15
N GLY A 403 -21.41 5.11 0.54
CA GLY A 403 -20.69 5.66 -0.59
C GLY A 403 -19.72 6.77 -0.22
N VAL A 404 -19.09 7.31 -1.25
CA VAL A 404 -18.08 8.36 -1.16
C VAL A 404 -18.24 9.38 -2.29
N VAL A 405 -17.93 10.64 -1.98
CA VAL A 405 -17.54 11.65 -2.96
C VAL A 405 -16.08 11.99 -2.69
N ILE A 406 -15.19 11.78 -3.66
CA ILE A 406 -13.77 12.11 -3.54
C ILE A 406 -13.43 13.24 -4.52
N LEU A 407 -12.86 14.31 -3.96
CA LEU A 407 -12.52 15.53 -4.67
C LEU A 407 -11.00 15.72 -4.70
N ARG A 408 -10.50 16.29 -5.79
CA ARG A 408 -9.16 16.89 -5.87
C ARG A 408 -9.30 18.41 -5.84
N ALA A 409 -8.51 19.06 -5.01
CA ALA A 409 -8.46 20.50 -4.84
C ALA A 409 -7.04 20.98 -5.12
N ASP A 410 -6.78 21.43 -6.34
CA ASP A 410 -5.47 21.89 -6.77
C ASP A 410 -5.27 23.37 -6.44
N VAL A 411 -4.25 23.68 -5.63
CA VAL A 411 -3.93 25.06 -5.26
C VAL A 411 -3.60 25.89 -6.50
N GLN A 412 -4.22 27.07 -6.62
CA GLN A 412 -4.02 27.93 -7.79
C GLN A 412 -2.87 28.92 -7.56
N PRO A 413 -2.01 29.16 -8.57
CA PRO A 413 -1.00 30.21 -8.49
C PRO A 413 -1.65 31.61 -8.63
N ASP A 414 -1.04 32.63 -8.04
CA ASP A 414 -1.45 34.02 -8.25
C ASP A 414 -0.95 34.51 -9.63
N PHE A 415 -1.81 34.51 -10.64
CA PHE A 415 -1.45 35.01 -11.98
C PHE A 415 -1.34 36.55 -12.05
N ASN A 416 -1.85 37.28 -11.05
CA ASN A 416 -1.89 38.75 -11.03
C ASN A 416 -0.79 39.41 -10.19
N ARG A 417 -0.08 38.67 -9.33
CA ARG A 417 1.14 39.16 -8.67
C ARG A 417 2.38 38.67 -9.39
N ARG A 418 3.01 39.56 -10.15
CA ARG A 418 4.43 39.41 -10.53
C ARG A 418 5.22 39.04 -9.29
N VAL A 419 5.92 37.91 -9.38
CA VAL A 419 6.75 37.28 -8.34
C VAL A 419 7.48 38.33 -7.48
N GLN A 420 6.98 38.61 -6.28
CA GLN A 420 7.82 39.13 -5.22
C GLN A 420 8.48 37.93 -4.56
N ILE A 421 9.75 37.69 -4.90
CA ILE A 421 10.59 36.71 -4.21
C ILE A 421 10.79 37.23 -2.79
N PHE A 422 9.93 36.81 -1.86
CA PHE A 422 10.24 36.90 -0.44
C PHE A 422 11.14 35.72 -0.11
N THR A 423 12.41 36.00 0.17
CA THR A 423 13.34 35.08 0.83
C THR A 423 12.94 34.96 2.30
N THR A 424 11.78 34.37 2.57
CA THR A 424 11.46 33.86 3.90
C THR A 424 12.17 32.51 4.05
N PRO A 425 12.78 32.21 5.20
CA PRO A 425 13.42 30.90 5.41
C PRO A 425 12.36 29.83 5.19
N LYS A 426 12.71 28.76 4.47
CA LYS A 426 11.88 27.55 4.38
C LYS A 426 11.59 27.11 5.81
N THR A 427 10.39 27.40 6.31
CA THR A 427 9.89 26.81 7.54
C THR A 427 9.96 25.31 7.32
N ALA A 428 10.80 24.63 8.10
CA ALA A 428 10.94 23.20 8.05
C ALA A 428 9.54 22.57 8.07
N PHE A 429 9.30 21.68 7.11
CA PHE A 429 8.12 20.84 7.12
C PHE A 429 8.00 20.20 8.51
N SER A 430 6.92 20.54 9.22
CA SER A 430 6.58 19.94 10.49
C SER A 430 5.33 19.08 10.24
N PRO A 431 5.43 17.75 10.34
CA PRO A 431 4.27 16.86 10.25
C PRO A 431 3.22 17.12 11.37
N LEU A 432 3.50 18.05 12.29
CA LEU A 432 2.68 18.40 13.45
C LEU A 432 2.03 19.79 13.40
N ASN A 433 2.16 20.57 12.31
CA ASN A 433 1.51 21.89 12.24
C ASN A 433 0.07 21.82 11.67
N GLN A 434 -0.84 21.35 12.54
CA GLN A 434 -2.21 21.86 12.71
C GLN A 434 -3.26 21.76 11.58
N VAL A 435 -3.05 21.10 10.44
CA VAL A 435 -4.12 21.11 9.43
C VAL A 435 -5.36 20.34 9.89
N PHE A 436 -5.28 19.29 10.74
CA PHE A 436 -6.48 18.59 11.21
C PHE A 436 -6.37 17.95 12.59
N GLN A 437 -6.59 18.74 13.66
CA GLN A 437 -7.13 18.16 14.89
C GLN A 437 -8.56 17.67 14.62
N VAL A 438 -8.90 16.45 15.03
CA VAL A 438 -10.25 15.88 14.86
C VAL A 438 -11.26 16.79 15.53
N ARG A 439 -12.11 17.46 14.74
CA ARG A 439 -13.21 18.25 15.30
C ARG A 439 -14.35 17.30 15.64
N SER A 440 -14.67 17.19 16.93
CA SER A 440 -15.81 16.41 17.44
C SER A 440 -17.15 17.18 17.40
N ASN A 441 -17.10 18.49 17.19
CA ASN A 441 -18.29 19.35 17.08
C ASN A 441 -18.67 19.53 15.61
N GLY A 442 -19.96 19.39 15.30
CA GLY A 442 -20.49 19.45 13.93
C GLY A 442 -20.17 20.79 13.24
N PHE A 443 -19.98 20.75 11.93
CA PHE A 443 -20.16 21.97 11.12
C PHE A 443 -21.61 22.40 11.29
N ASP A 444 -21.86 23.70 11.50
CA ASP A 444 -23.23 24.22 11.56
C ASP A 444 -23.86 24.01 10.18
N PHE A 445 -24.63 22.92 10.05
CA PHE A 445 -25.42 22.61 8.87
C PHE A 445 -26.65 23.54 8.86
N THR A 446 -26.44 24.80 8.49
CA THR A 446 -27.51 25.73 8.08
C THR A 446 -27.66 25.72 6.57
#